data_AF-A0A2W5ED90-F1
#
_entry.id   AF-A0A2W5ED90-F1
#
_cell.length_a   1.000
_cell.length_b   1.000
_cell.length_c   1.000
_cell.angle_alpha   90.00
_cell.angle_beta   90.00
_cell.angle_gamma   90.00
#
_symmetry.space_group_name_H-M   'P 1'
#
loop_
_entity.id
_entity.type
_entity.pdbx_description
1 polymer ?
#
loop_
_entity_poly.entity_id
_entity_poly.type
_entity_poly.pdbx_seq_one_letter_code
_entity_poly.pdbx_strand_id
1 'polypeptide(L)'
;SGRRDVLIVASVSCIYGIGNPTEFHKSLITLDKNEKISRTRLLHSLVSALYSRALNEFQRGTFRVKGDVIDIYPAYADTAIRIQFFGDEIEKIQSFDPISGNVLSDFDSINIYPANLFVTTPETMQSAIRQIQDDLVKQVDFFQEIEKPLEAKRLEERTELDLEMIRELGYCSGIENYSRYMDGRLPGSRPFCLLDYFPKDYLMVIDESHVTIPQVHAMYGGDRSRKEVLVEHGFRLPAAMDNRPLKFNEFEDMQNQVIYVSATPADYELEKTGGTYIEQIIRPTGLLDPVIEVRPTMNQIDDLIEEIHKRVELDERVLVTTLTKKMAEELTKYFTKVGIRTRYIHSDVETLERIQIMQDLRLGLFDVLVGVNLLREGLDLPEVSLVAILDADKEGMLRSRRSMIQTVGRAARNLNGRAIMYADKMTK
;
A
#
# COMPACT_ATOMS: atom_id res chain seq x y z
N SER A 1 -0.66 -22.78 6.62
CA SER A 1 -0.63 -22.91 8.09
C SER A 1 -2.00 -23.23 8.69
N GLY A 2 -3.13 -22.88 8.05
CA GLY A 2 -4.48 -23.08 8.66
C GLY A 2 -4.73 -22.18 9.88
N ARG A 3 -3.79 -21.28 10.17
CA ARG A 3 -3.84 -20.35 11.29
C ARG A 3 -4.89 -19.29 11.04
N ARG A 4 -5.68 -19.00 12.08
CA ARG A 4 -6.70 -17.94 12.09
C ARG A 4 -6.24 -16.69 12.84
N ASP A 5 -5.13 -16.76 13.54
CA ASP A 5 -4.47 -15.69 14.27
C ASP A 5 -3.58 -14.85 13.34
N VAL A 6 -4.19 -14.25 12.33
CA VAL A 6 -3.51 -13.47 11.29
C VAL A 6 -4.08 -12.06 11.27
N LEU A 7 -3.20 -11.08 11.40
CA LEU A 7 -3.50 -9.67 11.18
C LEU A 7 -2.64 -9.17 10.02
N ILE A 8 -3.28 -8.60 9.00
CA ILE A 8 -2.59 -8.01 7.85
C ILE A 8 -2.88 -6.51 7.85
N VAL A 9 -1.83 -5.70 7.96
CA VAL A 9 -1.91 -4.26 7.70
C VAL A 9 -1.59 -4.05 6.23
N ALA A 10 -2.54 -3.51 5.48
CA ALA A 10 -2.40 -3.28 4.05
C ALA A 10 -2.78 -1.84 3.69
N SER A 11 -2.10 -1.29 2.68
CA SER A 11 -2.58 -0.11 1.98
C SER A 11 -3.71 -0.49 1.01
N VAL A 12 -4.18 0.46 0.21
CA VAL A 12 -5.09 0.20 -0.93
C VAL A 12 -4.53 -0.82 -1.94
N SER A 13 -3.28 -1.29 -1.80
CA SER A 13 -2.78 -2.46 -2.52
C SER A 13 -3.63 -3.73 -2.30
N CYS A 14 -4.39 -3.84 -1.20
CA CYS A 14 -5.22 -5.01 -0.91
C CYS A 14 -6.35 -5.25 -1.91
N ILE A 15 -6.76 -4.24 -2.68
CA ILE A 15 -7.81 -4.34 -3.71
C ILE A 15 -7.24 -4.55 -5.11
N TYR A 16 -5.91 -4.65 -5.27
CA TYR A 16 -5.27 -4.88 -6.56
C TYR A 16 -5.23 -6.37 -6.91
N GLY A 17 -5.19 -6.63 -8.22
CA GLY A 17 -5.08 -7.97 -8.79
C GLY A 17 -3.89 -8.76 -8.26
N ILE A 18 -4.14 -9.93 -7.69
CA ILE A 18 -3.15 -10.96 -7.36
C ILE A 18 -3.61 -12.30 -7.95
N GLY A 19 -2.73 -13.30 -8.00
CA GLY A 19 -3.07 -14.60 -8.57
C GLY A 19 -4.23 -15.29 -7.85
N ASN A 20 -4.95 -16.13 -8.59
CA ASN A 20 -6.06 -16.92 -8.07
C ASN A 20 -5.66 -17.73 -6.81
N PRO A 21 -6.31 -17.51 -5.64
CA PRO A 21 -5.98 -18.23 -4.41
C PRO A 21 -6.05 -19.75 -4.56
N THR A 22 -6.98 -20.25 -5.38
CA THR A 22 -7.14 -21.69 -5.61
C THR A 22 -5.94 -22.29 -6.35
N GLU A 23 -5.46 -21.62 -7.40
CA GLU A 23 -4.27 -22.07 -8.14
C GLU A 23 -2.99 -21.90 -7.30
N PHE A 24 -2.90 -20.83 -6.51
CA PHE A 24 -1.83 -20.62 -5.55
C PHE A 24 -1.76 -21.75 -4.53
N HIS A 25 -2.90 -22.17 -3.98
CA HIS A 25 -2.99 -23.30 -3.05
C HIS A 25 -2.67 -24.65 -3.69
N LYS A 26 -3.04 -24.88 -4.96
CA LYS A 26 -2.67 -26.11 -5.69
C LYS A 26 -1.16 -26.25 -5.91
N SER A 27 -0.46 -25.13 -5.97
CA SER A 27 1.00 -25.07 -6.20
C SER A 27 1.81 -25.16 -4.90
N LEU A 28 1.14 -25.42 -3.76
CA LEU A 28 1.76 -25.59 -2.46
C LEU A 28 2.49 -26.94 -2.37
N ILE A 29 3.74 -26.91 -1.91
CA ILE A 29 4.54 -28.12 -1.67
C ILE A 29 4.49 -28.41 -0.17
N THR A 30 3.79 -29.47 0.21
CA THR A 30 3.82 -30.01 1.57
C THR A 30 4.89 -31.09 1.65
N LEU A 31 5.73 -31.03 2.68
CA LEU A 31 6.76 -32.04 2.94
C LEU A 31 6.65 -32.51 4.39
N ASP A 32 6.60 -33.81 4.57
CA ASP A 32 6.60 -34.44 5.89
C ASP A 32 7.90 -35.20 6.16
N LYS A 33 8.31 -35.23 7.42
CA LYS A 33 9.40 -36.10 7.87
C LYS A 33 9.01 -37.57 7.66
N ASN A 34 9.95 -38.37 7.19
CA ASN A 34 9.78 -39.76 6.76
C ASN A 34 8.88 -39.95 5.51
N GLU A 35 8.56 -38.87 4.78
CA GLU A 35 7.88 -38.98 3.50
C GLU A 35 8.79 -39.65 2.46
N LYS A 36 8.23 -40.61 1.72
CA LYS A 36 8.91 -41.28 0.60
C LYS A 36 8.75 -40.46 -0.68
N ILE A 37 9.70 -39.57 -0.93
CA ILE A 37 9.78 -38.72 -2.12
C ILE A 37 11.21 -38.71 -2.64
N SER A 38 11.37 -38.91 -3.95
CA SER A 38 12.69 -38.81 -4.57
C SER A 38 13.12 -37.34 -4.67
N ARG A 39 14.42 -37.09 -4.54
CA ARG A 39 14.99 -35.74 -4.69
C ARG A 39 14.58 -35.09 -6.00
N THR A 40 14.67 -35.84 -7.11
CA THR A 40 14.30 -35.35 -8.45
C THR A 40 12.85 -34.88 -8.50
N ARG A 41 11.93 -35.60 -7.83
CA ARG A 41 10.53 -35.20 -7.75
C ARG A 41 10.36 -33.89 -7.00
N LEU A 42 11.03 -33.72 -5.85
CA LEU A 42 11.02 -32.45 -5.12
C LEU A 42 11.58 -31.30 -5.97
N LEU A 43 12.67 -31.53 -6.70
CA LEU A 43 13.25 -30.51 -7.60
C LEU A 43 12.26 -30.07 -8.68
N HIS A 44 11.55 -31.02 -9.31
CA HIS A 44 10.50 -30.69 -10.28
C HIS A 44 9.37 -29.87 -9.63
N SER A 45 8.91 -30.26 -8.44
CA SER A 45 7.89 -29.49 -7.70
C SER A 45 8.34 -28.06 -7.41
N LEU A 46 9.61 -27.86 -7.01
CA LEU A 46 10.17 -26.53 -6.76
C LEU A 46 10.20 -25.67 -8.03
N VAL A 47 10.63 -26.24 -9.16
CA VAL A 47 10.63 -25.54 -10.45
C VAL A 47 9.21 -25.19 -10.89
N SER A 48 8.25 -26.11 -10.74
CA SER A 48 6.82 -25.82 -11.01
C SER A 48 6.25 -24.73 -10.11
N ALA A 49 6.77 -24.60 -8.89
CA ALA A 49 6.45 -23.52 -7.95
C ALA A 49 7.28 -22.24 -8.20
N LEU A 50 7.94 -22.13 -9.36
CA LEU A 50 8.74 -21.00 -9.83
C LEU A 50 10.01 -20.70 -9.01
N TYR A 51 10.52 -21.69 -8.29
CA TYR A 51 11.86 -21.57 -7.70
C TYR A 51 12.94 -21.87 -8.74
N SER A 52 14.01 -21.08 -8.71
CA SER A 52 15.16 -21.29 -9.60
C SER A 52 16.32 -21.99 -8.88
N ARG A 53 17.11 -22.76 -9.63
CA ARG A 53 18.30 -23.40 -9.06
C ARG A 53 19.44 -22.39 -8.95
N ALA A 54 19.93 -22.17 -7.74
CA ALA A 54 21.11 -21.35 -7.49
C ALA A 54 22.38 -22.07 -7.98
N LEU A 55 23.11 -21.42 -8.90
CA LEU A 55 24.43 -21.86 -9.36
C LEU A 55 25.56 -21.29 -8.50
N ASN A 56 25.43 -20.01 -8.10
CA ASN A 56 26.45 -19.29 -7.34
C ASN A 56 25.86 -18.76 -6.02
N GLU A 57 24.97 -17.76 -6.13
CA GLU A 57 24.39 -17.09 -4.96
C GLU A 57 23.07 -17.73 -4.53
N PHE A 58 22.96 -17.99 -3.23
CA PHE A 58 21.75 -18.52 -2.60
C PHE A 58 20.89 -17.36 -2.09
N GLN A 59 19.91 -16.97 -2.90
CA GLN A 59 19.00 -15.86 -2.63
C GLN A 59 17.55 -16.33 -2.50
N ARG A 60 16.65 -15.45 -2.08
CA ARG A 60 15.20 -15.74 -2.00
C ARG A 60 14.65 -16.20 -3.34
N GLY A 61 13.71 -17.15 -3.31
CA GLY A 61 13.13 -17.76 -4.50
C GLY A 61 14.06 -18.75 -5.21
N THR A 62 15.15 -19.17 -4.55
CA THR A 62 16.10 -20.14 -5.11
C THR A 62 16.23 -21.39 -4.25
N PHE A 63 16.70 -22.48 -4.86
CA PHE A 63 17.13 -23.68 -4.15
C PHE A 63 18.52 -24.14 -4.61
N ARG A 64 19.24 -24.87 -3.77
CA ARG A 64 20.53 -25.50 -4.11
C ARG A 64 20.59 -26.94 -3.61
N VAL A 65 21.40 -27.75 -4.28
CA VAL A 65 21.56 -29.18 -3.97
C VAL A 65 23.02 -29.44 -3.58
N LYS A 66 23.22 -30.08 -2.43
CA LYS A 66 24.54 -30.48 -1.90
C LYS A 66 24.47 -31.94 -1.42
N GLY A 67 24.80 -32.88 -2.30
CA GLY A 67 24.66 -34.31 -2.00
C GLY A 67 23.20 -34.66 -1.70
N ASP A 68 22.94 -35.15 -0.50
CA ASP A 68 21.60 -35.55 -0.05
C ASP A 68 20.84 -34.41 0.66
N VAL A 69 21.35 -33.18 0.58
CA VAL A 69 20.73 -31.99 1.16
C VAL A 69 20.20 -31.07 0.07
N ILE A 70 18.94 -30.65 0.22
CA ILE A 70 18.33 -29.60 -0.58
C ILE A 70 18.05 -28.41 0.34
N ASP A 71 18.74 -27.30 0.09
CA ASP A 71 18.47 -26.03 0.75
C ASP A 71 17.55 -25.20 -0.16
N ILE A 72 16.49 -24.64 0.41
CA ILE A 72 15.46 -23.85 -0.27
C ILE A 72 15.37 -22.52 0.46
N TYR A 73 15.42 -21.40 -0.26
CA TYR A 73 15.22 -20.07 0.33
C TYR A 73 13.86 -19.55 -0.12
N PRO A 74 12.81 -19.63 0.72
CA PRO A 74 11.48 -19.16 0.36
C PRO A 74 11.48 -17.68 -0.06
N ALA A 75 10.65 -17.32 -1.04
CA ALA A 75 10.57 -15.94 -1.54
C ALA A 75 10.07 -14.94 -0.47
N TYR A 76 9.32 -15.44 0.52
CA TYR A 76 8.55 -14.67 1.50
C TYR A 76 9.10 -14.76 2.93
N ALA A 77 10.23 -15.44 3.15
CA ALA A 77 10.80 -15.64 4.49
C ALA A 77 12.22 -15.09 4.58
N ASP A 78 12.64 -14.73 5.80
CA ASP A 78 14.03 -14.35 6.11
C ASP A 78 14.91 -15.57 6.44
N THR A 79 14.29 -16.74 6.63
CA THR A 79 14.97 -17.99 6.96
C THR A 79 14.86 -18.97 5.80
N ALA A 80 15.91 -19.78 5.62
CA ALA A 80 15.93 -20.84 4.61
C ALA A 80 15.53 -22.18 5.23
N ILE A 81 15.08 -23.10 4.39
CA ILE A 81 14.66 -24.44 4.74
C ILE A 81 15.70 -25.44 4.22
N ARG A 82 16.11 -26.38 5.06
CA ARG A 82 17.00 -27.48 4.73
C ARG A 82 16.24 -28.79 4.81
N ILE A 83 16.21 -29.52 3.70
CA ILE A 83 15.65 -30.87 3.60
C ILE A 83 16.82 -31.86 3.44
N GLN A 84 16.96 -32.78 4.39
CA GLN A 84 17.96 -33.84 4.36
C GLN A 84 17.30 -35.15 3.96
N PHE A 85 17.89 -35.85 2.99
CA PHE A 85 17.40 -37.11 2.47
C PHE A 85 18.27 -38.29 2.94
N PHE A 86 17.65 -39.45 3.12
CA PHE A 86 18.30 -40.74 3.18
C PHE A 86 17.73 -41.63 2.07
N GLY A 87 18.43 -41.70 0.94
CA GLY A 87 17.88 -42.31 -0.27
C GLY A 87 16.72 -41.48 -0.84
N ASP A 88 15.52 -42.07 -0.89
CA ASP A 88 14.27 -41.43 -1.36
C ASP A 88 13.30 -41.16 -0.18
N GLU A 89 13.84 -40.91 1.01
CA GLU A 89 13.07 -40.58 2.22
C GLU A 89 13.60 -39.29 2.86
N ILE A 90 12.69 -38.42 3.30
CA ILE A 90 13.05 -37.20 4.03
C ILE A 90 13.40 -37.57 5.48
N GLU A 91 14.68 -37.49 5.84
CA GLU A 91 15.15 -37.77 7.20
C GLU A 91 14.91 -36.59 8.13
N LYS A 92 15.12 -35.36 7.62
CA LYS A 92 15.11 -34.15 8.44
C LYS A 92 14.67 -32.91 7.68
N ILE A 93 13.87 -32.09 8.34
CA ILE A 93 13.44 -30.76 7.86
C ILE A 93 13.84 -29.74 8.91
N GLN A 94 14.58 -28.71 8.51
CA GLN A 94 15.08 -27.67 9.42
C GLN A 94 14.95 -26.28 8.81
N SER A 95 14.76 -25.25 9.63
CA SER A 95 15.06 -23.87 9.23
C SER A 95 16.46 -23.48 9.65
N PHE A 96 17.11 -22.63 8.86
CA PHE A 96 18.42 -22.09 9.15
C PHE A 96 18.53 -20.64 8.66
N ASP A 97 19.45 -19.89 9.26
CA ASP A 97 19.83 -18.56 8.78
C ASP A 97 20.70 -18.70 7.52
N PRO A 98 20.27 -18.17 6.36
CA PRO A 98 21.01 -18.30 5.10
C PRO A 98 22.38 -17.60 5.11
N ILE A 99 22.60 -16.64 6.03
CA ILE A 99 23.85 -15.88 6.15
C ILE A 99 24.84 -16.63 7.05
N SER A 100 24.46 -16.91 8.30
CA SER A 100 25.36 -17.57 9.26
C SER A 100 25.44 -19.09 9.08
N GLY A 101 24.44 -19.71 8.47
CA GLY A 101 24.31 -21.16 8.37
C GLY A 101 23.79 -21.85 9.63
N ASN A 102 23.49 -21.09 10.69
CA ASN A 102 23.02 -21.63 11.96
C ASN A 102 21.61 -22.20 11.83
N VAL A 103 21.41 -23.40 12.36
CA VAL A 103 20.09 -24.05 12.47
C VAL A 103 19.27 -23.32 13.52
N LEU A 104 18.00 -23.05 13.19
CA LEU A 104 17.08 -22.31 14.05
C LEU A 104 16.02 -23.24 14.66
N SER A 105 15.43 -24.12 13.87
CA SER A 105 14.36 -25.02 14.34
C SER A 105 14.27 -26.28 13.47
N ASP A 106 13.78 -27.37 14.07
CA ASP A 106 13.43 -28.62 13.40
C ASP A 106 11.91 -28.69 13.20
N PHE A 107 11.48 -29.31 12.11
CA PHE A 107 10.07 -29.48 11.78
C PHE A 107 9.75 -30.94 11.43
N ASP A 108 8.56 -31.39 11.83
CA ASP A 108 8.00 -32.67 11.35
C ASP A 108 7.27 -32.51 10.02
N SER A 109 6.78 -31.31 9.70
CA SER A 109 6.05 -30.99 8.47
C SER A 109 6.26 -29.53 8.09
N ILE A 110 6.35 -29.23 6.80
CA ILE A 110 6.47 -27.86 6.30
C ILE A 110 5.70 -27.66 5.00
N ASN A 111 5.10 -26.47 4.87
CA ASN A 111 4.48 -26.01 3.64
C ASN A 111 5.36 -24.95 2.98
N ILE A 112 5.79 -25.22 1.75
CA ILE A 112 6.55 -24.29 0.91
C ILE A 112 5.57 -23.70 -0.11
N TYR A 113 5.35 -22.39 -0.01
CA TYR A 113 4.50 -21.67 -0.94
C TYR A 113 5.28 -21.31 -2.21
N PRO A 114 4.58 -21.10 -3.33
CA PRO A 114 5.19 -20.67 -4.60
C PRO A 114 6.07 -19.43 -4.46
N ALA A 115 7.11 -19.34 -5.29
CA ALA A 115 8.03 -18.21 -5.28
C ALA A 115 7.39 -16.91 -5.85
N ASN A 116 6.28 -17.04 -6.58
CA ASN A 116 5.54 -15.93 -7.18
C ASN A 116 4.03 -16.10 -6.96
N LEU A 117 3.31 -14.99 -6.83
CA LEU A 117 1.85 -14.97 -6.64
C LEU A 117 1.08 -15.35 -7.91
N PHE A 118 1.64 -15.12 -9.10
CA PHE A 118 0.99 -15.44 -10.39
C PHE A 118 1.40 -16.83 -10.91
N VAL A 119 1.46 -17.82 -10.02
CA VAL A 119 1.72 -19.21 -10.40
C VAL A 119 0.45 -19.88 -10.92
N THR A 120 0.58 -20.69 -11.96
CA THR A 120 -0.50 -21.53 -12.48
C THR A 120 0.03 -22.90 -12.90
N THR A 121 -0.87 -23.85 -13.15
CA THR A 121 -0.51 -25.17 -13.67
C THR A 121 -0.06 -25.11 -15.14
N PRO A 122 0.79 -26.05 -15.61
CA PRO A 122 1.22 -26.10 -17.01
C PRO A 122 0.06 -26.16 -18.00
N GLU A 123 -1.01 -26.89 -17.67
CA GLU A 123 -2.20 -27.02 -18.50
C GLU A 123 -2.94 -25.67 -18.65
N THR A 124 -3.13 -24.95 -17.54
CA THR A 124 -3.71 -23.61 -17.54
C THR A 124 -2.84 -22.64 -18.34
N MET A 125 -1.52 -22.71 -18.18
CA MET A 125 -0.57 -21.86 -18.90
C MET A 125 -0.64 -22.08 -20.42
N GLN A 126 -0.70 -23.33 -20.88
CA GLN A 126 -0.84 -23.64 -22.31
C GLN A 126 -2.17 -23.12 -22.88
N SER A 127 -3.27 -23.24 -22.14
CA SER A 127 -4.55 -22.67 -22.55
C SER A 127 -4.50 -21.15 -22.62
N ALA A 128 -3.89 -20.50 -21.63
CA ALA A 128 -3.71 -19.05 -21.58
C ALA A 128 -2.90 -18.54 -22.77
N ILE A 129 -1.76 -19.17 -23.09
CA ILE A 129 -0.94 -18.84 -24.27
C ILE A 129 -1.78 -18.84 -25.54
N ARG A 130 -2.61 -19.86 -25.74
CA ARG A 130 -3.44 -19.98 -26.94
C ARG A 130 -4.48 -18.86 -27.02
N GLN A 131 -5.15 -18.56 -25.91
CA GLN A 131 -6.13 -17.46 -25.86
C GLN A 131 -5.49 -16.08 -26.07
N ILE A 132 -4.27 -15.86 -25.54
CA ILE A 132 -3.51 -14.63 -25.76
C ILE A 132 -3.17 -14.48 -27.25
N GLN A 133 -2.75 -15.56 -27.91
CA GLN A 133 -2.48 -15.54 -29.35
C GLN A 133 -3.75 -15.24 -30.17
N ASP A 134 -4.87 -15.87 -29.84
CA ASP A 134 -6.14 -15.62 -30.53
C ASP A 134 -6.60 -14.16 -30.40
N ASP A 135 -6.47 -13.57 -29.21
CA ASP A 135 -6.79 -12.16 -28.97
C ASP A 135 -5.76 -11.21 -29.59
N LEU A 136 -4.48 -11.62 -29.67
CA LEU A 136 -3.45 -10.85 -30.37
C LEU A 136 -3.78 -10.69 -31.84
N VAL A 137 -4.09 -11.79 -32.54
CA VAL A 137 -4.42 -11.76 -33.97
C VAL A 137 -5.61 -10.84 -34.22
N LYS A 138 -6.70 -11.01 -33.47
CA LYS A 138 -7.90 -10.16 -33.59
C LYS A 138 -7.59 -8.67 -33.37
N GLN A 139 -6.75 -8.36 -32.37
CA GLN A 139 -6.44 -6.98 -32.03
C GLN A 139 -5.49 -6.34 -33.06
N VAL A 140 -4.55 -7.11 -33.62
CA VAL A 140 -3.68 -6.67 -34.72
C VAL A 140 -4.52 -6.39 -35.97
N ASP A 141 -5.41 -7.31 -36.33
CA ASP A 141 -6.34 -7.14 -37.47
C ASP A 141 -7.20 -5.88 -37.29
N PHE A 142 -7.77 -5.68 -36.09
CA PHE A 142 -8.52 -4.47 -35.75
C PHE A 142 -7.69 -3.19 -35.95
N PHE A 143 -6.44 -3.16 -35.47
CA PHE A 143 -5.58 -1.98 -35.67
C PHE A 143 -5.24 -1.75 -37.14
N GLN A 144 -5.08 -2.80 -37.93
CA GLN A 144 -4.88 -2.68 -39.38
C GLN A 144 -6.13 -2.10 -40.08
N GLU A 145 -7.33 -2.56 -39.69
CA GLU A 145 -8.60 -2.06 -40.24
C GLU A 145 -8.85 -0.58 -39.95
N ILE A 146 -8.44 -0.08 -38.78
CA ILE A 146 -8.58 1.34 -38.41
C ILE A 146 -7.37 2.22 -38.79
N GLU A 147 -6.54 1.74 -39.73
CA GLU A 147 -5.38 2.46 -40.27
C GLU A 147 -4.33 2.86 -39.20
N LYS A 148 -4.13 2.01 -38.18
CA LYS A 148 -3.12 2.16 -37.12
C LYS A 148 -2.03 1.06 -37.19
N PRO A 149 -1.23 0.98 -38.27
CA PRO A 149 -0.25 -0.09 -38.47
C PRO A 149 0.93 -0.05 -37.49
N LEU A 150 1.25 1.12 -36.93
CA LEU A 150 2.33 1.25 -35.95
C LEU A 150 1.94 0.65 -34.59
N GLU A 151 0.70 0.89 -34.15
CA GLU A 151 0.12 0.28 -32.95
C GLU A 151 -0.01 -1.24 -33.11
N ALA A 152 -0.47 -1.70 -34.28
CA ALA A 152 -0.55 -3.13 -34.60
C ALA A 152 0.81 -3.82 -34.43
N LYS A 153 1.84 -3.31 -35.11
CA LYS A 153 3.20 -3.85 -35.06
C LYS A 153 3.79 -3.81 -33.65
N ARG A 154 3.58 -2.70 -32.92
CA ARG A 154 4.03 -2.55 -31.53
C ARG A 154 3.42 -3.61 -30.62
N LEU A 155 2.12 -3.86 -30.76
CA LEU A 155 1.40 -4.84 -29.96
C LEU A 155 1.88 -6.26 -30.26
N GLU A 156 2.06 -6.57 -31.55
CA GLU A 156 2.58 -7.85 -32.04
C GLU A 156 3.96 -8.14 -31.46
N GLU A 157 4.96 -7.29 -31.73
CA GLU A 157 6.34 -7.49 -31.25
C GLU A 157 6.40 -7.66 -29.72
N ARG A 158 5.65 -6.84 -28.98
CA ARG A 158 5.63 -6.93 -27.51
C ARG A 158 5.02 -8.25 -27.04
N THR A 159 3.87 -8.62 -27.58
CA THR A 159 3.10 -9.77 -27.08
C THR A 159 3.77 -11.08 -27.48
N GLU A 160 4.38 -11.16 -28.66
CA GLU A 160 5.15 -12.33 -29.10
C GLU A 160 6.38 -12.57 -28.21
N LEU A 161 7.12 -11.50 -27.87
CA LEU A 161 8.23 -11.58 -26.93
C LEU A 161 7.76 -12.05 -25.54
N ASP A 162 6.67 -11.48 -25.03
CA ASP A 162 6.11 -11.88 -23.73
C ASP A 162 5.66 -13.38 -23.77
N LEU A 163 5.08 -13.85 -24.87
CA LEU A 163 4.70 -15.26 -25.08
C LEU A 163 5.89 -16.21 -25.18
N GLU A 164 6.98 -15.81 -25.84
CA GLU A 164 8.22 -16.59 -25.89
C GLU A 164 8.80 -16.79 -24.48
N MET A 165 8.86 -15.71 -23.70
CA MET A 165 9.32 -15.74 -22.31
C MET A 165 8.44 -16.62 -21.42
N ILE A 166 7.11 -16.56 -21.58
CA ILE A 166 6.19 -17.43 -20.84
C ILE A 166 6.41 -18.91 -21.19
N ARG A 167 6.70 -19.25 -22.45
CA ARG A 167 6.96 -20.64 -22.87
C ARG A 167 8.26 -21.19 -22.30
N GLU A 168 9.33 -20.40 -22.34
CA GLU A 168 10.66 -20.83 -21.94
C GLU A 168 10.85 -20.82 -20.41
N LEU A 169 10.33 -19.78 -19.75
CA LEU A 169 10.60 -19.54 -18.32
C LEU A 169 9.38 -19.70 -17.42
N GLY A 170 8.17 -19.85 -17.97
CA GLY A 170 6.92 -19.82 -17.22
C GLY A 170 6.54 -18.43 -16.69
N TYR A 171 7.28 -17.38 -17.08
CA TYR A 171 7.09 -16.01 -16.61
C TYR A 171 7.63 -14.98 -17.61
N CYS A 172 7.03 -13.78 -17.63
CA CYS A 172 7.54 -12.60 -18.33
C CYS A 172 7.39 -11.33 -17.48
N SER A 173 8.15 -10.29 -17.80
CA SER A 173 8.00 -9.00 -17.12
C SER A 173 6.64 -8.38 -17.45
N GLY A 174 5.82 -8.15 -16.44
CA GLY A 174 4.46 -7.64 -16.63
C GLY A 174 3.42 -8.75 -16.85
N ILE A 175 3.71 -9.97 -16.41
CA ILE A 175 2.80 -11.14 -16.55
C ILE A 175 1.39 -10.87 -16.01
N GLU A 176 1.24 -9.97 -15.03
CA GLU A 176 -0.05 -9.60 -14.45
C GLU A 176 -1.04 -9.01 -15.48
N ASN A 177 -0.53 -8.46 -16.60
CA ASN A 177 -1.37 -7.96 -17.70
C ASN A 177 -2.09 -9.09 -18.46
N TYR A 178 -1.68 -10.34 -18.24
CA TYR A 178 -2.31 -11.55 -18.78
C TYR A 178 -3.09 -12.33 -17.71
N SER A 179 -3.25 -11.78 -16.50
CA SER A 179 -3.94 -12.42 -15.35
C SER A 179 -5.31 -13.00 -15.71
N ARG A 180 -6.11 -12.29 -16.52
CA ARG A 180 -7.42 -12.79 -16.96
C ARG A 180 -7.36 -14.18 -17.60
N TYR A 181 -6.37 -14.41 -18.47
CA TYR A 181 -6.22 -15.67 -19.18
C TYR A 181 -5.74 -16.78 -18.24
N MET A 182 -4.77 -16.47 -17.39
CA MET A 182 -4.23 -17.39 -16.39
C MET A 182 -5.28 -17.80 -15.35
N ASP A 183 -6.18 -16.89 -14.98
CA ASP A 183 -7.26 -17.17 -14.05
C ASP A 183 -8.48 -17.87 -14.69
N GLY A 184 -8.51 -17.98 -16.03
CA GLY A 184 -9.68 -18.48 -16.76
C GLY A 184 -10.93 -17.59 -16.61
N ARG A 185 -10.72 -16.30 -16.38
CA ARG A 185 -11.78 -15.33 -16.08
C ARG A 185 -12.45 -14.80 -17.35
N LEU A 186 -13.76 -14.53 -17.28
CA LEU A 186 -14.48 -13.84 -18.35
C LEU A 186 -14.05 -12.36 -18.46
N PRO A 187 -14.08 -11.76 -19.67
CA PRO A 187 -13.84 -10.32 -19.84
C PRO A 187 -14.73 -9.46 -18.92
N GLY A 188 -14.14 -8.43 -18.30
CA GLY A 188 -14.82 -7.52 -17.39
C GLY A 188 -15.03 -8.05 -15.96
N SER A 189 -14.82 -9.34 -15.71
CA SER A 189 -14.94 -9.93 -14.36
C SER A 189 -13.97 -9.28 -13.37
N ARG A 190 -14.34 -9.28 -12.08
CA ARG A 190 -13.45 -8.78 -11.03
C ARG A 190 -12.17 -9.62 -10.96
N PRO A 191 -11.01 -9.00 -10.72
CA PRO A 191 -9.79 -9.72 -10.41
C PRO A 191 -9.86 -10.32 -9.00
N PHE A 192 -9.00 -11.31 -8.75
CA PHE A 192 -8.71 -11.76 -7.39
C PHE A 192 -7.84 -10.73 -6.69
N CYS A 193 -8.08 -10.51 -5.40
CA CYS A 193 -7.32 -9.56 -4.59
C CYS A 193 -6.98 -10.18 -3.24
N LEU A 194 -6.32 -9.44 -2.35
CA LEU A 194 -5.95 -9.95 -1.02
C LEU A 194 -7.18 -10.41 -0.22
N LEU A 195 -8.32 -9.74 -0.40
CA LEU A 195 -9.57 -10.08 0.31
C LEU A 195 -10.07 -11.48 -0.05
N ASP A 196 -9.74 -12.02 -1.23
CA ASP A 196 -10.10 -13.39 -1.63
C ASP A 196 -9.28 -14.47 -0.90
N TYR A 197 -8.16 -14.10 -0.28
CA TYR A 197 -7.32 -15.01 0.51
C TYR A 197 -7.80 -15.12 1.96
N PHE A 198 -8.68 -14.23 2.40
CA PHE A 198 -9.26 -14.29 3.74
C PHE A 198 -10.38 -15.33 3.82
N PRO A 199 -10.55 -15.99 4.99
CA PRO A 199 -11.77 -16.74 5.28
C PRO A 199 -13.01 -15.84 5.14
N LYS A 200 -14.17 -16.43 4.80
CA LYS A 200 -15.43 -15.69 4.60
C LYS A 200 -15.88 -14.88 5.83
N ASP A 201 -15.45 -15.26 7.02
CA ASP A 201 -15.81 -14.66 8.30
C ASP A 201 -14.74 -13.69 8.84
N TYR A 202 -13.94 -13.09 7.96
CA TYR A 202 -12.93 -12.10 8.35
C TYR A 202 -13.54 -10.78 8.85
N LEU A 203 -12.76 -10.04 9.64
CA LEU A 203 -13.05 -8.68 10.07
C LEU A 203 -12.15 -7.71 9.32
N MET A 204 -12.74 -6.66 8.76
CA MET A 204 -12.03 -5.54 8.17
C MET A 204 -12.06 -4.34 9.11
N VAL A 205 -10.90 -3.72 9.34
CA VAL A 205 -10.80 -2.42 10.02
C VAL A 205 -10.27 -1.43 9.01
N ILE A 206 -11.02 -0.36 8.76
CA ILE A 206 -10.62 0.70 7.84
C ILE A 206 -10.22 1.90 8.68
N ASP A 207 -8.91 2.07 8.82
CA ASP A 207 -8.31 3.20 9.51
C ASP A 207 -8.43 4.49 8.68
N GLU A 208 -8.56 5.62 9.36
CA GLU A 208 -8.86 6.94 8.78
C GLU A 208 -9.89 6.87 7.65
N SER A 209 -11.02 6.21 7.91
CA SER A 209 -12.01 5.80 6.90
C SER A 209 -12.46 6.92 5.96
N HIS A 210 -12.55 8.13 6.49
CA HIS A 210 -12.97 9.33 5.77
C HIS A 210 -12.00 9.75 4.64
N VAL A 211 -10.77 9.23 4.64
CA VAL A 211 -9.76 9.38 3.58
C VAL A 211 -9.58 8.07 2.82
N THR A 212 -9.50 6.95 3.54
CA THR A 212 -9.25 5.63 2.95
C THR A 212 -10.37 5.21 1.99
N ILE A 213 -11.64 5.48 2.31
CA ILE A 213 -12.78 5.13 1.44
C ILE A 213 -12.76 5.92 0.11
N PRO A 214 -12.64 7.26 0.10
CA PRO A 214 -12.45 8.00 -1.14
C PRO A 214 -11.24 7.53 -1.95
N GLN A 215 -10.13 7.18 -1.29
CA GLN A 215 -8.95 6.66 -1.97
C GLN A 215 -9.25 5.34 -2.68
N VAL A 216 -9.86 4.38 -1.98
CA VAL A 216 -10.31 3.08 -2.54
C VAL A 216 -11.21 3.31 -3.76
N HIS A 217 -12.16 4.25 -3.66
CA HIS A 217 -13.07 4.57 -4.77
C HIS A 217 -12.33 5.12 -6.00
N ALA A 218 -11.31 5.95 -5.81
CA ALA A 218 -10.56 6.59 -6.89
C ALA A 218 -9.60 5.64 -7.64
N MET A 219 -9.17 4.53 -7.04
CA MET A 219 -8.15 3.65 -7.62
C MET A 219 -8.53 3.08 -8.99
N TYR A 220 -9.78 2.63 -9.16
CA TYR A 220 -10.25 2.08 -10.44
C TYR A 220 -10.25 3.13 -11.56
N GLY A 221 -10.74 4.33 -11.30
CA GLY A 221 -10.79 5.40 -12.30
C GLY A 221 -9.40 5.77 -12.82
N GLY A 222 -8.45 5.97 -11.91
CA GLY A 222 -7.06 6.31 -12.26
C GLY A 222 -6.34 5.20 -13.03
N ASP A 223 -6.49 3.94 -12.60
CA ASP A 223 -5.88 2.80 -13.30
C ASP A 223 -6.46 2.62 -14.71
N ARG A 224 -7.80 2.70 -14.83
CA ARG A 224 -8.49 2.56 -16.10
C ARG A 224 -8.06 3.60 -17.13
N SER A 225 -8.05 4.89 -16.77
CA SER A 225 -7.65 5.95 -17.71
C SER A 225 -6.22 5.76 -18.21
N ARG A 226 -5.29 5.30 -17.36
CA ARG A 226 -3.92 4.98 -17.77
C ARG A 226 -3.87 3.78 -18.73
N LYS A 227 -4.61 2.72 -18.43
CA LYS A 227 -4.60 1.48 -19.24
C LYS A 227 -5.31 1.65 -20.58
N GLU A 228 -6.37 2.44 -20.64
CA GLU A 228 -7.05 2.77 -21.90
C GLU A 228 -6.07 3.38 -22.91
N VAL A 229 -5.22 4.31 -22.48
CA VAL A 229 -4.18 4.92 -23.33
C VAL A 229 -3.15 3.86 -23.81
N LEU A 230 -2.71 2.96 -22.93
CA LEU A 230 -1.78 1.89 -23.31
C LEU A 230 -2.39 0.93 -24.34
N VAL A 231 -3.66 0.58 -24.18
CA VAL A 231 -4.38 -0.28 -25.12
C VAL A 231 -4.61 0.45 -26.43
N GLU A 232 -5.07 1.70 -26.41
CA GLU A 232 -5.36 2.50 -27.61
C GLU A 232 -4.12 2.69 -28.50
N HIS A 233 -2.94 2.79 -27.87
CA HIS A 233 -1.66 2.92 -28.57
C HIS A 233 -0.92 1.58 -28.71
N GLY A 234 -1.59 0.42 -28.61
CA GLY A 234 -0.98 -0.88 -28.93
C GLY A 234 0.20 -1.27 -28.04
N PHE A 235 0.31 -0.76 -26.81
CA PHE A 235 1.32 -1.21 -25.85
C PHE A 235 0.90 -2.49 -25.12
N ARG A 236 -0.41 -2.73 -24.99
CA ARG A 236 -0.99 -3.88 -24.29
C ARG A 236 -2.28 -4.34 -24.98
N LEU A 237 -2.62 -5.63 -24.83
CA LEU A 237 -3.90 -6.18 -25.24
C LEU A 237 -5.06 -5.58 -24.43
N PRO A 238 -6.30 -5.56 -24.96
CA PRO A 238 -7.49 -5.11 -24.22
C PRO A 238 -7.69 -5.84 -22.89
N ALA A 239 -7.31 -7.12 -22.82
CA ALA A 239 -7.36 -7.93 -21.60
C ALA A 239 -6.54 -7.35 -20.43
N ALA A 240 -5.55 -6.50 -20.70
CA ALA A 240 -4.78 -5.84 -19.65
C ALA A 240 -5.64 -4.91 -18.78
N MET A 241 -6.78 -4.43 -19.29
CA MET A 241 -7.78 -3.67 -18.51
C MET A 241 -8.49 -4.51 -17.45
N ASP A 242 -8.52 -5.84 -17.62
CA ASP A 242 -9.11 -6.78 -16.66
C ASP A 242 -8.15 -7.13 -15.51
N ASN A 243 -6.88 -6.72 -15.62
CA ASN A 243 -5.97 -6.58 -14.50
C ASN A 243 -6.13 -5.18 -13.92
N ARG A 244 -6.86 -5.02 -12.83
CA ARG A 244 -7.24 -3.70 -12.31
C ARG A 244 -7.45 -3.79 -10.80
N PRO A 245 -7.51 -2.67 -10.07
CA PRO A 245 -8.10 -2.71 -8.74
C PRO A 245 -9.61 -3.02 -8.82
N LEU A 246 -10.18 -3.44 -7.70
CA LEU A 246 -11.63 -3.56 -7.54
C LEU A 246 -12.33 -2.23 -7.84
N LYS A 247 -13.50 -2.30 -8.46
CA LYS A 247 -14.46 -1.21 -8.43
C LYS A 247 -15.00 -1.06 -7.01
N PHE A 248 -15.48 0.12 -6.66
CA PHE A 248 -15.97 0.37 -5.31
C PHE A 248 -17.12 -0.55 -4.90
N ASN A 249 -18.08 -0.78 -5.80
CA ASN A 249 -19.17 -1.72 -5.56
C ASN A 249 -18.67 -3.17 -5.38
N GLU A 250 -17.65 -3.60 -6.14
CA GLU A 250 -17.03 -4.92 -5.96
C GLU A 250 -16.34 -5.03 -4.60
N PHE A 251 -15.72 -3.96 -4.11
CA PHE A 251 -15.14 -3.89 -2.77
C PHE A 251 -16.22 -3.96 -1.68
N GLU A 252 -17.31 -3.21 -1.82
CA GLU A 252 -18.44 -3.25 -0.89
C GLU A 252 -19.07 -4.65 -0.80
N ASP A 253 -19.29 -5.31 -1.95
CA ASP A 253 -19.88 -6.65 -2.00
C ASP A 253 -19.00 -7.72 -1.34
N MET A 254 -17.69 -7.47 -1.23
CA MET A 254 -16.72 -8.38 -0.61
C MET A 254 -16.57 -8.18 0.91
N GLN A 255 -17.13 -7.12 1.46
CA GLN A 255 -17.07 -6.85 2.89
C GLN A 255 -17.92 -7.86 3.68
N ASN A 256 -17.37 -8.38 4.78
CA ASN A 256 -18.11 -9.20 5.73
C ASN A 256 -18.53 -8.35 6.95
N GLN A 257 -17.64 -8.20 7.92
CA GLN A 257 -17.80 -7.27 9.04
C GLN A 257 -16.76 -6.17 8.90
N VAL A 258 -17.18 -4.91 9.05
CA VAL A 258 -16.31 -3.75 8.86
C VAL A 258 -16.43 -2.81 10.04
N ILE A 259 -15.29 -2.36 10.54
CA ILE A 259 -15.19 -1.27 11.52
C ILE A 259 -14.52 -0.09 10.81
N TYR A 260 -15.27 1.01 10.67
CA TYR A 260 -14.73 2.28 10.19
C TYR A 260 -14.16 3.04 11.38
N VAL A 261 -12.88 3.37 11.34
CA VAL A 261 -12.18 4.10 12.40
C VAL A 261 -11.82 5.48 11.86
N SER A 262 -12.36 6.52 12.48
CA SER A 262 -12.09 7.91 12.09
C SER A 262 -12.52 8.86 13.21
N ALA A 263 -11.71 9.89 13.48
CA ALA A 263 -12.14 11.01 14.32
C ALA A 263 -13.20 11.89 13.64
N THR A 264 -13.29 11.82 12.31
CA THR A 264 -14.22 12.60 11.49
C THR A 264 -14.87 11.72 10.41
N PRO A 265 -15.76 10.77 10.77
CA PRO A 265 -16.44 9.91 9.80
C PRO A 265 -17.08 10.71 8.67
N ALA A 266 -16.94 10.24 7.43
CA ALA A 266 -17.59 10.86 6.28
C ALA A 266 -19.00 10.30 6.04
N ASP A 267 -19.66 10.82 5.00
CA ASP A 267 -21.07 10.58 4.76
C ASP A 267 -21.35 9.10 4.42
N TYR A 268 -20.41 8.45 3.73
CA TYR A 268 -20.50 7.04 3.39
C TYR A 268 -20.57 6.15 4.65
N GLU A 269 -19.69 6.38 5.62
CA GLU A 269 -19.65 5.60 6.86
C GLU A 269 -20.91 5.82 7.70
N LEU A 270 -21.39 7.07 7.76
CA LEU A 270 -22.63 7.41 8.45
C LEU A 270 -23.85 6.78 7.77
N GLU A 271 -23.90 6.75 6.44
CA GLU A 271 -24.96 6.07 5.69
C GLU A 271 -24.96 4.56 5.96
N LYS A 272 -23.79 3.90 5.87
CA LYS A 272 -23.66 2.45 6.12
C LYS A 272 -24.01 2.03 7.54
N THR A 273 -23.86 2.92 8.51
CA THR A 273 -24.16 2.67 9.91
C THR A 273 -25.55 3.16 10.33
N GLY A 274 -26.34 3.73 9.41
CA GLY A 274 -27.63 4.35 9.73
C GLY A 274 -27.51 5.54 10.69
N GLY A 275 -26.35 6.20 10.70
CA GLY A 275 -26.00 7.31 11.58
C GLY A 275 -25.56 6.89 12.99
N THR A 276 -25.44 5.59 13.28
CA THR A 276 -25.01 5.10 14.60
C THR A 276 -23.50 4.98 14.66
N TYR A 277 -22.88 5.51 15.71
CA TYR A 277 -21.44 5.37 15.93
C TYR A 277 -21.14 5.08 17.40
N ILE A 278 -19.98 4.47 17.64
CA ILE A 278 -19.42 4.29 18.98
C ILE A 278 -18.43 5.41 19.21
N GLU A 279 -18.71 6.27 20.17
CA GLU A 279 -17.86 7.41 20.48
C GLU A 279 -16.78 7.02 21.49
N GLN A 280 -15.52 7.36 21.18
CA GLN A 280 -14.38 7.20 22.07
C GLN A 280 -13.59 8.50 22.16
N ILE A 281 -14.06 9.42 23.01
CA ILE A 281 -13.46 10.75 23.23
C ILE A 281 -12.50 10.81 24.42
N ILE A 282 -12.67 9.92 25.41
CA ILE A 282 -11.86 9.95 26.63
C ILE A 282 -10.47 9.39 26.32
N ARG A 283 -9.45 10.24 26.43
CA ARG A 283 -8.05 9.83 26.32
C ARG A 283 -7.61 9.16 27.63
N PRO A 284 -6.94 7.99 27.59
CA PRO A 284 -6.42 7.35 28.80
C PRO A 284 -5.45 8.24 29.61
N THR A 285 -4.80 9.21 28.95
CA THR A 285 -3.89 10.19 29.57
C THR A 285 -4.61 11.32 30.31
N GLY A 286 -5.93 11.48 30.13
CA GLY A 286 -6.68 12.61 30.67
C GLY A 286 -6.48 13.94 29.91
N LEU A 287 -5.77 13.93 28.78
CA LEU A 287 -5.56 15.13 27.96
C LEU A 287 -6.88 15.64 27.36
N LEU A 288 -7.09 16.95 27.48
CA LEU A 288 -8.27 17.64 26.97
C LEU A 288 -8.12 18.03 25.50
N ASP A 289 -9.24 18.28 24.85
CA ASP A 289 -9.23 18.96 23.56
C ASP A 289 -8.71 20.40 23.73
N PRO A 290 -7.96 20.92 22.74
CA PRO A 290 -7.33 22.22 22.85
C PRO A 290 -8.36 23.35 22.83
N VAL A 291 -8.06 24.44 23.53
CA VAL A 291 -8.89 25.65 23.51
C VAL A 291 -8.80 26.29 22.12
N ILE A 292 -9.95 26.61 21.52
CA ILE A 292 -10.02 27.26 20.20
C ILE A 292 -10.33 28.75 20.36
N GLU A 293 -9.56 29.59 19.70
CA GLU A 293 -9.81 31.04 19.60
C GLU A 293 -9.91 31.48 18.15
N VAL A 294 -10.86 32.37 17.88
CA VAL A 294 -10.99 33.01 16.57
C VAL A 294 -10.52 34.46 16.71
N ARG A 295 -9.53 34.86 15.91
CA ARG A 295 -8.96 36.21 15.91
C ARG A 295 -9.13 36.86 14.53
N PRO A 296 -9.30 38.19 14.43
CA PRO A 296 -9.39 38.90 13.15
C PRO A 296 -8.13 38.71 12.30
N THR A 297 -8.25 38.86 10.97
CA THR A 297 -7.08 38.77 10.07
C THR A 297 -6.18 40.01 10.13
N MET A 298 -6.70 41.12 10.64
CA MET A 298 -5.95 42.36 10.83
C MET A 298 -4.79 42.14 11.81
N ASN A 299 -3.56 42.42 11.37
CA ASN A 299 -2.31 42.20 12.11
C ASN A 299 -2.08 40.73 12.56
N GLN A 300 -2.68 39.75 11.89
CA GLN A 300 -2.58 38.34 12.27
C GLN A 300 -1.15 37.80 12.36
N ILE A 301 -0.23 38.31 11.53
CA ILE A 301 1.16 37.85 11.52
C ILE A 301 1.91 38.36 12.75
N ASP A 302 1.67 39.60 13.17
CA ASP A 302 2.29 40.17 14.37
C ASP A 302 1.78 39.47 15.63
N ASP A 303 0.47 39.24 15.71
CA ASP A 303 -0.18 38.45 16.77
C ASP A 303 0.39 37.03 16.84
N LEU A 304 0.55 36.37 15.69
CA LEU A 304 1.13 35.03 15.60
C LEU A 304 2.60 35.00 16.06
N ILE A 305 3.40 36.01 15.72
CA ILE A 305 4.79 36.11 16.19
C ILE A 305 4.83 36.19 17.72
N GLU A 306 3.98 37.02 18.33
CA GLU A 306 3.91 37.15 19.79
C GLU A 306 3.54 35.81 20.44
N GLU A 307 2.54 35.11 19.89
CA GLU A 307 2.13 33.80 20.38
C GLU A 307 3.23 32.74 20.19
N ILE A 308 3.97 32.78 19.08
CA ILE A 308 5.13 31.91 18.86
C ILE A 308 6.19 32.15 19.94
N HIS A 309 6.55 33.42 20.21
CA HIS A 309 7.56 33.73 21.23
C HIS A 309 7.17 33.20 22.61
N LYS A 310 5.89 33.33 23.00
CA LYS A 310 5.38 32.73 24.25
C LYS A 310 5.58 31.21 24.32
N ARG A 311 5.46 30.50 23.19
CA ARG A 311 5.69 29.03 23.14
C ARG A 311 7.17 28.68 23.18
N VAL A 312 8.00 29.46 22.49
CA VAL A 312 9.47 29.28 22.49
C VAL A 312 10.04 29.44 23.90
N GLU A 313 9.55 30.41 24.69
CA GLU A 313 9.95 30.60 26.09
C GLU A 313 9.65 29.38 26.98
N LEU A 314 8.64 28.58 26.62
CA LEU A 314 8.22 27.36 27.32
C LEU A 314 8.84 26.08 26.72
N ASP A 315 9.72 26.20 25.73
CA ASP A 315 10.26 25.08 24.94
C ASP A 315 9.15 24.20 24.30
N GLU A 316 8.08 24.85 23.85
CA GLU A 316 6.98 24.20 23.11
C GLU A 316 7.11 24.46 21.60
N ARG A 317 6.33 23.72 20.79
CA ARG A 317 6.34 23.81 19.32
C ARG A 317 5.04 24.36 18.76
N VAL A 318 5.14 24.99 17.59
CA VAL A 318 4.02 25.61 16.89
C VAL A 318 3.85 25.01 15.50
N LEU A 319 2.62 24.65 15.16
CA LEU A 319 2.22 24.31 13.79
C LEU A 319 1.44 25.47 13.19
N VAL A 320 1.79 25.87 11.98
CA VAL A 320 1.05 26.90 11.23
C VAL A 320 0.55 26.31 9.93
N THR A 321 -0.74 26.42 9.64
CA THR A 321 -1.33 25.98 8.38
C THR A 321 -1.73 27.14 7.49
N THR A 322 -1.26 27.14 6.25
CA THR A 322 -1.60 28.12 5.20
C THR A 322 -2.41 27.44 4.09
N LEU A 323 -2.86 28.23 3.11
CA LEU A 323 -3.64 27.71 1.97
C LEU A 323 -2.77 27.26 0.78
N THR A 324 -1.58 27.83 0.62
CA THR A 324 -0.74 27.58 -0.56
C THR A 324 0.73 27.34 -0.18
N LYS A 325 1.44 26.58 -1.03
CA LYS A 325 2.87 26.31 -0.86
C LYS A 325 3.68 27.62 -0.82
N LYS A 326 3.36 28.54 -1.73
CA LYS A 326 3.98 29.85 -1.81
C LYS A 326 3.84 30.63 -0.50
N MET A 327 2.65 30.65 0.09
CA MET A 327 2.45 31.30 1.39
C MET A 327 3.24 30.63 2.51
N ALA A 328 3.32 29.29 2.52
CA ALA A 328 4.14 28.58 3.51
C ALA A 328 5.63 28.96 3.39
N GLU A 329 6.16 29.03 2.17
CA GLU A 329 7.54 29.45 1.92
C GLU A 329 7.78 30.92 2.26
N GLU A 330 6.89 31.82 1.86
CA GLU A 330 6.99 33.26 2.13
C GLU A 330 6.90 33.55 3.63
N LEU A 331 5.97 32.90 4.34
CA LEU A 331 5.85 33.03 5.79
C LEU A 331 7.08 32.50 6.51
N THR A 332 7.64 31.37 6.05
CA THR A 332 8.88 30.83 6.61
C THR A 332 10.04 31.81 6.41
N LYS A 333 10.21 32.35 5.19
CA LYS A 333 11.24 33.38 4.90
C LYS A 333 11.09 34.60 5.80
N TYR A 334 9.85 35.02 6.06
CA TYR A 334 9.56 36.14 6.94
C TYR A 334 9.93 35.83 8.40
N PHE A 335 9.47 34.71 8.95
CA PHE A 335 9.83 34.21 10.28
C PHE A 335 11.35 34.08 10.48
N THR A 336 12.06 33.55 9.49
CA THR A 336 13.54 33.48 9.55
C THR A 336 14.19 34.87 9.64
N LYS A 337 13.67 35.87 8.91
CA LYS A 337 14.21 37.25 8.95
C LYS A 337 14.03 37.92 10.30
N VAL A 338 12.94 37.61 11.01
CA VAL A 338 12.66 38.14 12.35
C VAL A 338 13.27 37.29 13.48
N GLY A 339 14.06 36.26 13.14
CA GLY A 339 14.83 35.46 14.10
C GLY A 339 14.12 34.23 14.66
N ILE A 340 12.96 33.83 14.11
CA ILE A 340 12.25 32.61 14.51
C ILE A 340 12.87 31.41 13.79
N ARG A 341 13.21 30.36 14.55
CA ARG A 341 13.67 29.08 13.98
C ARG A 341 12.48 28.34 13.40
N THR A 342 12.37 28.33 12.08
CA THR A 342 11.21 27.80 11.36
C THR A 342 11.62 26.95 10.16
N ARG A 343 10.77 25.99 9.79
CA ARG A 343 10.82 25.29 8.50
C ARG A 343 9.44 25.17 7.89
N TYR A 344 9.36 24.80 6.61
CA TYR A 344 8.09 24.49 5.94
C TYR A 344 8.01 23.04 5.49
N ILE A 345 6.78 22.57 5.25
CA ILE A 345 6.50 21.25 4.69
C ILE A 345 5.33 21.28 3.69
N HIS A 346 5.54 20.75 2.49
CA HIS A 346 4.51 20.63 1.45
C HIS A 346 4.75 19.41 0.54
N SER A 347 3.85 19.17 -0.44
CA SER A 347 3.84 17.94 -1.25
C SER A 347 5.12 17.67 -2.05
N ASP A 348 5.92 18.70 -2.36
CA ASP A 348 7.14 18.53 -3.17
C ASP A 348 8.37 18.19 -2.32
N VAL A 349 8.25 18.22 -0.98
CA VAL A 349 9.29 17.73 -0.06
C VAL A 349 9.29 16.21 -0.12
N GLU A 350 10.45 15.59 -0.30
CA GLU A 350 10.60 14.14 -0.38
C GLU A 350 10.26 13.46 0.95
N THR A 351 9.77 12.21 0.91
CA THR A 351 9.32 11.50 2.12
C THR A 351 10.40 11.38 3.20
N LEU A 352 11.65 11.09 2.82
CA LEU A 352 12.76 11.01 3.78
C LEU A 352 13.06 12.35 4.43
N GLU A 353 13.03 13.43 3.64
CA GLU A 353 13.22 14.79 4.15
C GLU A 353 12.08 15.21 5.09
N ARG A 354 10.84 14.82 4.79
CA ARG A 354 9.70 15.06 5.71
C ARG A 354 9.93 14.41 7.07
N ILE A 355 10.38 13.15 7.09
CA ILE A 355 10.70 12.44 8.34
C ILE A 355 11.77 13.21 9.13
N GLN A 356 12.82 13.66 8.45
CA GLN A 356 13.88 14.45 9.08
C GLN A 356 13.35 15.77 9.65
N ILE A 357 12.55 16.53 8.90
CA ILE A 357 11.94 17.79 9.35
C ILE A 357 11.09 17.57 10.60
N MET A 358 10.30 16.49 10.64
CA MET A 358 9.48 16.14 11.79
C MET A 358 10.31 15.77 13.01
N GLN A 359 11.41 15.02 12.83
CA GLN A 359 12.35 14.70 13.91
C GLN A 359 13.07 15.95 14.43
N ASP A 360 13.54 16.81 13.53
CA ASP A 360 14.22 18.07 13.84
C ASP A 360 13.32 19.01 14.67
N LEU A 361 12.01 19.06 14.37
CA LEU A 361 11.02 19.82 15.16
C LEU A 361 10.95 19.29 16.60
N ARG A 362 10.84 17.96 16.76
CA ARG A 362 10.76 17.31 18.08
C ARG A 362 12.03 17.51 18.89
N LEU A 363 13.18 17.43 18.24
CA LEU A 363 14.49 17.69 18.86
C LEU A 363 14.70 19.16 19.22
N GLY A 364 13.83 20.07 18.81
CA GLY A 364 13.96 21.50 19.09
C GLY A 364 15.06 22.19 18.30
N LEU A 365 15.45 21.63 17.14
CA LEU A 365 16.35 22.31 16.21
C LEU A 365 15.66 23.54 15.60
N PHE A 366 14.34 23.50 15.51
CA PHE A 366 13.49 24.64 15.20
C PHE A 366 12.16 24.54 15.95
N ASP A 367 11.45 25.66 16.07
CA ASP A 367 10.28 25.79 16.95
C ASP A 367 8.95 25.80 16.19
N VAL A 368 8.98 26.23 14.92
CA VAL A 368 7.79 26.46 14.10
C VAL A 368 7.83 25.65 12.82
N LEU A 369 6.76 24.89 12.54
CA LEU A 369 6.57 24.19 11.27
C LEU A 369 5.38 24.78 10.51
N VAL A 370 5.66 25.33 9.33
CA VAL A 370 4.64 25.91 8.45
C VAL A 370 4.26 24.90 7.36
N GLY A 371 2.99 24.53 7.27
CA GLY A 371 2.51 23.56 6.29
C GLY A 371 1.23 23.97 5.59
N VAL A 372 0.78 23.11 4.67
CA VAL A 372 -0.50 23.26 3.97
C VAL A 372 -1.44 22.14 4.40
N ASN A 373 -1.32 20.96 3.77
CA ASN A 373 -2.19 19.80 4.03
C ASN A 373 -1.50 18.71 4.88
N LEU A 374 -0.17 18.65 4.86
CA LEU A 374 0.61 17.55 5.44
C LEU A 374 0.66 17.54 6.97
N LEU A 375 0.00 18.50 7.62
CA LEU A 375 -0.03 18.62 9.08
C LEU A 375 -1.27 17.98 9.73
N ARG A 376 -2.00 17.12 9.01
CA ARG A 376 -3.36 16.68 9.40
C ARG A 376 -3.48 15.28 9.95
N GLU A 377 -2.72 14.33 9.42
CA GLU A 377 -2.93 12.89 9.66
C GLU A 377 -1.62 12.24 10.12
N GLY A 378 -1.74 11.26 11.02
CA GLY A 378 -0.59 10.45 11.47
C GLY A 378 0.54 11.19 12.21
N LEU A 379 0.42 12.50 12.46
CA LEU A 379 1.45 13.26 13.17
C LEU A 379 1.27 13.23 14.68
N ASP A 380 2.12 12.48 15.37
CA ASP A 380 2.16 12.45 16.83
C ASP A 380 3.26 13.39 17.35
N LEU A 381 2.87 14.57 17.82
CA LEU A 381 3.76 15.61 18.33
C LEU A 381 3.29 16.14 19.69
N PRO A 382 3.64 15.49 20.82
CA PRO A 382 3.29 15.99 22.14
C PRO A 382 3.95 17.34 22.47
N GLU A 383 5.04 17.69 21.79
CA GLU A 383 5.76 18.95 21.96
C GLU A 383 4.98 20.15 21.38
N VAL A 384 3.97 19.90 20.53
CA VAL A 384 3.13 20.96 19.94
C VAL A 384 2.05 21.41 20.91
N SER A 385 2.12 22.66 21.35
CA SER A 385 1.11 23.29 22.21
C SER A 385 0.23 24.30 21.47
N LEU A 386 0.65 24.77 20.30
CA LEU A 386 -0.10 25.76 19.51
C LEU A 386 -0.26 25.32 18.05
N VAL A 387 -1.50 25.37 17.58
CA VAL A 387 -1.85 25.23 16.16
C VAL A 387 -2.47 26.54 15.66
N ALA A 388 -1.83 27.20 14.71
CA ALA A 388 -2.36 28.38 14.04
C ALA A 388 -2.91 28.03 12.65
N ILE A 389 -4.13 28.47 12.36
CA ILE A 389 -4.80 28.28 11.08
C ILE A 389 -5.03 29.65 10.46
N LEU A 390 -4.20 30.00 9.46
CA LEU A 390 -4.37 31.23 8.70
C LEU A 390 -5.53 31.08 7.71
N ASP A 391 -6.21 32.19 7.40
CA ASP A 391 -7.31 32.22 6.43
C ASP A 391 -8.38 31.15 6.73
N ALA A 392 -8.78 31.05 8.00
CA ALA A 392 -9.66 29.99 8.48
C ALA A 392 -11.10 30.11 7.92
N ASP A 393 -11.48 31.29 7.42
CA ASP A 393 -12.78 31.57 6.79
C ASP A 393 -12.82 31.32 5.28
N LYS A 394 -11.71 30.89 4.67
CA LYS A 394 -11.66 30.53 3.25
C LYS A 394 -12.15 29.12 3.03
N GLU A 395 -13.44 28.99 2.73
CA GLU A 395 -14.08 27.71 2.44
C GLU A 395 -13.37 26.94 1.31
N GLY A 396 -13.30 25.62 1.48
CA GLY A 396 -12.66 24.71 0.54
C GLY A 396 -12.18 23.46 1.25
N MET A 397 -11.55 22.54 0.51
CA MET A 397 -11.07 21.26 1.05
C MET A 397 -10.16 21.46 2.28
N LEU A 398 -9.29 22.49 2.25
CA LEU A 398 -8.35 22.76 3.34
C LEU A 398 -8.98 23.38 4.59
N ARG A 399 -10.21 23.88 4.53
CA ARG A 399 -10.94 24.49 5.67
C ARG A 399 -12.32 23.88 5.87
N SER A 400 -12.53 22.66 5.36
CA SER A 400 -13.74 21.90 5.65
C SER A 400 -13.79 21.54 7.13
N ARG A 401 -14.99 21.30 7.66
CA ARG A 401 -15.20 20.87 9.05
C ARG A 401 -14.24 19.73 9.47
N ARG A 402 -14.10 18.71 8.61
CA ARG A 402 -13.21 17.55 8.85
C ARG A 402 -11.74 17.98 8.95
N SER A 403 -11.27 18.72 7.97
CA SER A 403 -9.90 19.28 7.93
C SER A 403 -9.57 20.14 9.13
N MET A 404 -10.52 20.97 9.59
CA MET A 404 -10.35 21.83 10.75
C MET A 404 -10.22 21.02 12.04
N ILE A 405 -11.10 20.03 12.26
CA ILE A 405 -11.04 19.14 13.43
C ILE A 405 -9.69 18.40 13.48
N GLN A 406 -9.25 17.82 12.36
CA GLN A 406 -7.96 17.11 12.30
C GLN A 406 -6.76 18.03 12.59
N THR A 407 -6.80 19.25 12.07
CA THR A 407 -5.71 20.24 12.25
C THR A 407 -5.65 20.68 13.72
N VAL A 408 -6.80 21.03 14.31
CA VAL A 408 -6.90 21.39 15.73
C VAL A 408 -6.45 20.22 16.62
N GLY A 409 -6.79 18.98 16.27
CA GLY A 409 -6.41 17.78 17.02
C GLY A 409 -4.90 17.59 17.19
N ARG A 410 -4.05 18.28 16.41
CA ARG A 410 -2.59 18.24 16.59
C ARG A 410 -2.12 18.89 17.89
N ALA A 411 -2.89 19.82 18.45
CA ALA A 411 -2.62 20.41 19.77
C ALA A 411 -3.20 19.57 20.94
N ALA A 412 -4.00 18.54 20.66
CA ALA A 412 -4.68 17.75 21.70
C ALA A 412 -3.76 16.76 22.45
N ARG A 413 -2.46 16.75 22.12
CA ARG A 413 -1.44 15.89 22.75
C ARG A 413 -0.59 16.63 23.78
N ASN A 414 -0.89 17.90 24.03
CA ASN A 414 -0.17 18.74 24.99
C ASN A 414 -1.15 19.30 26.03
N LEU A 415 -0.71 19.38 27.29
CA LEU A 415 -1.54 19.90 28.40
C LEU A 415 -1.96 21.36 28.17
N ASN A 416 -1.11 22.15 27.51
CA ASN A 416 -1.32 23.55 27.17
C ASN A 416 -1.87 23.74 25.75
N GLY A 417 -2.42 22.68 25.15
CA GLY A 417 -2.92 22.67 23.78
C GLY A 417 -3.90 23.79 23.47
N ARG A 418 -3.61 24.57 22.42
CA ARG A 418 -4.45 25.67 21.94
C ARG A 418 -4.46 25.73 20.41
N ALA A 419 -5.56 26.19 19.85
CA ALA A 419 -5.68 26.50 18.44
C ALA A 419 -6.13 27.95 18.22
N ILE A 420 -5.46 28.66 17.32
CA ILE A 420 -5.85 30.01 16.89
C ILE A 420 -6.28 29.96 15.43
N MET A 421 -7.49 30.39 15.16
CA MET A 421 -8.06 30.49 13.82
C MET A 421 -8.16 31.96 13.43
N TYR A 422 -7.37 32.38 12.44
CA TYR A 422 -7.43 33.75 11.94
C TYR A 422 -8.47 33.85 10.84
N ALA A 423 -9.56 34.58 11.12
CA ALA A 423 -10.74 34.68 10.28
C ALA A 423 -11.53 35.95 10.60
N ASP A 424 -12.16 36.54 9.58
CA ASP A 424 -13.04 37.70 9.77
C ASP A 424 -14.53 37.31 9.80
N LYS A 425 -14.84 36.07 9.41
CA LYS A 425 -16.21 35.54 9.36
C LYS A 425 -16.27 34.12 9.90
N MET A 426 -17.35 33.79 10.58
CA MET A 426 -17.69 32.40 10.90
C MET A 426 -18.33 31.76 9.67
N THR A 427 -17.68 30.75 9.11
CA THR A 427 -18.20 29.92 8.01
C THR A 427 -19.32 29.00 8.50
N LYS A 428 -20.11 28.47 7.57
CA LYS A 428 -21.31 27.66 7.88
C LYS A 428 -21.00 26.19 8.16
#